data_AF-A0A949ERN5-F1
#
_entry.id   AF-A0A949ERN5-F1
#
_cell.length_a   1.000
_cell.length_b   1.000
_cell.length_c   1.000
_cell.angle_alpha   90.00
_cell.angle_beta   90.00
_cell.angle_gamma   90.00
#
_symmetry.space_group_name_H-M   'P 1'
#
loop_
_entity.id
_entity.type
_entity.pdbx_description
1 polymer ?
#
loop_
_entity_poly.entity_id
_entity_poly.type
_entity_poly.pdbx_seq_one_letter_code
_entity_poly.pdbx_strand_id
1 'polypeptide(L)'
;MSLVDRFKNSEAAALEVISRRCLRTRFQGSSCDRCVRECPVEAIRFEPGKILIDPKRCVGCLACTAVCPAEALVGCDSRLIAAPAKAAAGKAVFLCCEKGIRTGEEIILPCLGALSEEHLVAFAVRAREGVCLCLARCGDCRGSFVPEVLSRRLQALASKLGPEGLLSAIKLITREEETEQAASVSRRSFFRAFWDLSIHAATETITTLQSEPDPKEKHAHKHQPARLVLLRQALADSGEEAASLTLSQFFFTLTVNTECNFCGGCAGMCPTGALKNTREGELKRLQFDWARCSGCGLCLEFCRKKALTLVAGRSLESLELESEVLLEMNVA
;
A
#
# COMPACT_ATOMS: atom_id res chain seq x y z
N MET A 1 38.63 -10.07 -22.48
CA MET A 1 37.51 -9.17 -22.10
C MET A 1 38.03 -8.16 -21.11
N SER A 2 38.00 -6.88 -21.47
CA SER A 2 38.58 -5.79 -20.69
C SER A 2 37.75 -5.52 -19.43
N LEU A 3 38.40 -5.13 -18.32
CA LEU A 3 37.76 -4.67 -17.07
C LEU A 3 36.76 -3.51 -17.30
N VAL A 4 36.86 -2.81 -18.43
CA VAL A 4 35.96 -1.72 -18.84
C VAL A 4 34.60 -2.23 -19.34
N ASP A 5 34.51 -3.50 -19.78
CA ASP A 5 33.24 -4.09 -20.22
C ASP A 5 32.36 -4.58 -19.06
N ARG A 6 32.86 -4.59 -17.81
CA ARG A 6 32.03 -4.81 -16.61
C ARG A 6 31.27 -3.57 -16.15
N PHE A 7 31.58 -2.38 -16.66
CA PHE A 7 30.95 -1.12 -16.28
C PHE A 7 30.11 -0.48 -17.39
N LYS A 8 29.90 -1.18 -18.52
CA LYS A 8 28.97 -0.76 -19.57
C LYS A 8 27.64 -1.48 -19.37
N ASN A 9 26.63 -0.73 -18.92
CA ASN A 9 25.22 -1.09 -18.84
C ASN A 9 24.87 -2.30 -17.96
N SER A 10 24.76 -2.05 -16.66
CA SER A 10 23.84 -2.77 -15.78
C SER A 10 23.22 -1.77 -14.80
N GLU A 11 22.51 -0.76 -15.31
CA GLU A 11 21.46 -0.13 -14.51
C GLU A 11 20.41 -1.23 -14.27
N ALA A 12 20.48 -1.89 -13.11
CA ALA A 12 19.43 -2.82 -12.72
C ALA A 12 18.09 -2.07 -12.80
N ALA A 13 17.12 -2.67 -13.49
CA ALA A 13 15.82 -2.03 -13.66
C ALA A 13 15.25 -1.69 -12.28
N ALA A 14 14.84 -0.44 -12.07
CA ALA A 14 14.28 -0.01 -10.77
C ALA A 14 12.93 -0.68 -10.45
N LEU A 15 12.29 -1.29 -11.45
CA LEU A 15 10.91 -1.76 -11.43
C LEU A 15 10.80 -3.13 -12.10
N GLU A 16 10.17 -4.09 -11.42
CA GLU A 16 9.80 -5.40 -11.93
C GLU A 16 8.29 -5.47 -12.20
N VAL A 17 7.90 -6.15 -13.28
CA VAL A 17 6.50 -6.44 -13.61
C VAL A 17 6.18 -7.91 -13.32
N ILE A 18 5.23 -8.13 -12.42
CA ILE A 18 4.66 -9.44 -12.16
C ILE A 18 3.32 -9.55 -12.89
N SER A 19 3.37 -9.88 -14.18
CA SER A 19 2.21 -9.81 -15.10
C SER A 19 0.97 -10.55 -14.58
N ARG A 20 1.14 -11.69 -13.91
CA ARG A 20 0.03 -12.48 -13.33
C ARG A 20 -0.79 -11.76 -12.25
N ARG A 21 -0.26 -10.69 -11.65
CA ARG A 21 -0.95 -9.83 -10.68
C ARG A 21 -1.68 -8.66 -11.35
N CYS A 22 -1.26 -8.25 -12.55
CA CYS A 22 -1.83 -7.11 -13.26
C CYS A 22 -3.31 -7.38 -13.63
N LEU A 23 -4.22 -6.47 -13.25
CA LEU A 23 -5.65 -6.67 -13.49
C LEU A 23 -5.97 -6.79 -14.98
N ARG A 24 -5.29 -6.04 -15.85
CA ARG A 24 -5.48 -6.09 -17.32
C ARG A 24 -4.89 -7.35 -17.97
N THR A 25 -3.85 -7.94 -17.39
CA THR A 25 -3.35 -9.26 -17.84
C THR A 25 -4.27 -10.38 -17.37
N ARG A 26 -4.81 -10.29 -16.15
CA ARG A 26 -5.77 -11.27 -15.61
C ARG A 26 -7.10 -11.22 -16.36
N PHE A 27 -7.61 -10.03 -16.64
CA PHE A 27 -8.86 -9.79 -17.35
C PHE A 27 -8.66 -8.68 -18.36
N GLN A 28 -8.66 -9.01 -19.65
CA GLN A 28 -8.44 -8.04 -20.72
C GLN A 28 -9.50 -6.92 -20.72
N GLY A 29 -10.72 -7.20 -20.24
CA GLY A 29 -11.81 -6.23 -20.09
C GLY A 29 -11.70 -5.33 -18.86
N SER A 30 -10.64 -5.43 -18.06
CA SER A 30 -10.46 -4.57 -16.88
C SER A 30 -10.15 -3.14 -17.29
N SER A 31 -10.79 -2.18 -16.62
CA SER A 31 -10.63 -0.73 -16.86
C SER A 31 -9.40 -0.14 -16.16
N CYS A 32 -8.65 -0.94 -15.40
CA CYS A 32 -7.58 -0.45 -14.53
C CYS A 32 -6.41 0.18 -15.29
N ASP A 33 -6.16 1.46 -15.01
CA ASP A 33 -5.13 2.31 -15.60
C ASP A 33 -4.35 3.13 -14.54
N ARG A 34 -4.50 2.79 -13.25
CA ARG A 34 -3.94 3.58 -12.12
C ARG A 34 -2.45 3.89 -12.27
N CYS A 35 -1.64 2.90 -12.66
CA CYS A 35 -0.20 3.09 -12.86
C CYS A 35 0.16 4.00 -14.04
N VAL A 36 -0.67 4.01 -15.09
CA VAL A 36 -0.49 4.88 -16.26
C VAL A 36 -0.79 6.32 -15.86
N ARG A 37 -1.94 6.57 -15.20
CA ARG A 37 -2.32 7.91 -14.71
C ARG A 37 -1.33 8.49 -13.71
N GLU A 38 -0.72 7.63 -12.90
CA GLU A 38 0.25 8.04 -11.87
C GLU A 38 1.64 8.35 -12.43
N CYS A 39 1.97 7.95 -13.67
CA CYS A 39 3.32 8.06 -14.23
C CYS A 39 3.51 9.39 -14.98
N PRO A 40 4.18 10.42 -14.40
CA PRO A 40 4.23 11.76 -15.01
C PRO A 40 5.17 11.82 -16.22
N VAL A 41 6.07 10.84 -16.33
CA VAL A 41 6.98 10.66 -17.47
C VAL A 41 6.43 9.70 -18.52
N GLU A 42 5.17 9.26 -18.38
CA GLU A 42 4.43 8.35 -19.27
C GLU A 42 5.26 7.14 -19.75
N ALA A 43 6.02 6.55 -18.84
CA ALA A 43 6.84 5.37 -19.13
C ALA A 43 6.00 4.09 -19.22
N ILE A 44 4.73 4.11 -18.82
CA ILE A 44 3.90 2.91 -18.71
C ILE A 44 2.79 2.94 -19.76
N ARG A 45 2.64 1.84 -20.50
CA ARG A 45 1.54 1.64 -21.45
C ARG A 45 1.00 0.21 -21.40
N PHE A 46 -0.19 0.03 -21.93
CA PHE A 46 -0.80 -1.29 -22.09
C PHE A 46 -0.88 -1.69 -23.55
N GLU A 47 -0.62 -2.97 -23.79
CA GLU A 47 -0.94 -3.70 -25.01
C GLU A 47 -1.92 -4.83 -24.65
N PRO A 48 -2.60 -5.48 -25.62
CA PRO A 48 -3.50 -6.59 -25.32
C PRO A 48 -2.86 -7.66 -24.43
N GLY A 49 -3.35 -7.75 -23.18
CA GLY A 49 -2.87 -8.68 -22.16
C GLY A 49 -1.50 -8.36 -21.53
N LYS A 50 -0.85 -7.25 -21.90
CA LYS A 50 0.52 -6.92 -21.45
C LYS A 50 0.64 -5.49 -20.95
N ILE A 51 1.47 -5.30 -19.94
CA ILE A 51 1.93 -3.99 -19.47
C ILE A 51 3.39 -3.83 -19.89
N LEU A 52 3.73 -2.66 -20.43
CA LEU A 52 5.07 -2.34 -20.88
C LEU A 52 5.58 -1.11 -20.15
N ILE A 53 6.87 -1.14 -19.80
CA ILE A 53 7.60 -0.01 -19.23
C ILE A 53 8.69 0.39 -20.22
N ASP A 54 8.72 1.66 -20.60
CA ASP A 54 9.80 2.24 -21.38
C ASP A 54 10.99 2.55 -20.45
N PRO A 55 12.12 1.82 -20.57
CA PRO A 55 13.26 2.02 -19.69
C PRO A 55 13.96 3.36 -19.92
N LYS A 56 13.80 3.98 -21.10
CA LYS A 56 14.42 5.28 -21.41
C LYS A 56 13.64 6.43 -20.77
N ARG A 57 12.30 6.31 -20.69
CA ARG A 57 11.44 7.30 -20.03
C ARG A 57 11.37 7.10 -18.52
N CYS A 58 11.43 5.85 -18.04
CA CYS A 58 11.34 5.56 -16.62
C CYS A 58 12.49 6.22 -15.84
N VAL A 59 12.14 6.95 -14.78
CA VAL A 59 13.11 7.64 -13.90
C VAL A 59 13.30 6.94 -12.55
N GLY A 60 12.67 5.78 -12.33
CA GLY A 60 12.80 5.02 -11.09
C GLY A 60 12.15 5.67 -9.86
N CYS A 61 11.16 6.57 -10.03
CA CYS A 61 10.49 7.24 -8.91
C CYS A 61 9.54 6.34 -8.11
N LEU A 62 9.20 5.16 -8.66
CA LEU A 62 8.31 4.17 -8.05
C LEU A 62 6.88 4.67 -7.73
N ALA A 63 6.46 5.82 -8.23
CA ALA A 63 5.09 6.33 -8.02
C ALA A 63 4.00 5.32 -8.43
N CYS A 64 4.23 4.61 -9.55
CA CYS A 64 3.34 3.58 -10.05
C CYS A 64 3.17 2.35 -9.11
N THR A 65 4.17 2.01 -8.29
CA THR A 65 4.08 0.88 -7.35
C THR A 65 3.11 1.21 -6.24
N ALA A 66 3.10 2.47 -5.79
CA ALA A 66 2.26 2.95 -4.70
C ALA A 66 0.75 2.85 -5.00
N VAL A 67 0.36 3.00 -6.28
CA VAL A 67 -1.05 2.98 -6.70
C VAL A 67 -1.51 1.63 -7.26
N CYS A 68 -0.61 0.65 -7.39
CA CYS A 68 -0.94 -0.65 -7.99
C CYS A 68 -1.68 -1.53 -6.97
N PRO A 69 -3.00 -1.77 -7.13
CA PRO A 69 -3.79 -2.42 -6.08
C PRO A 69 -3.45 -3.90 -5.89
N ALA A 70 -2.81 -4.52 -6.88
CA ALA A 70 -2.43 -5.93 -6.83
C ALA A 70 -0.90 -6.11 -6.74
N GLU A 71 -0.12 -5.04 -6.56
CA GLU A 71 1.36 -5.08 -6.55
C GLU A 71 1.94 -5.85 -7.75
N ALA A 72 1.41 -5.56 -8.94
CA ALA A 72 1.92 -6.05 -10.21
C ALA A 72 3.18 -5.29 -10.68
N LEU A 73 3.39 -4.09 -10.14
CA LEU A 73 4.58 -3.28 -10.31
C LEU A 73 5.31 -3.25 -8.97
N VAL A 74 6.53 -3.77 -8.93
CA VAL A 74 7.30 -3.95 -7.70
C VAL A 74 8.65 -3.25 -7.84
N GLY A 75 9.02 -2.43 -6.86
CA GLY A 75 10.37 -1.87 -6.82
C GLY A 75 11.38 -2.99 -6.51
N CYS A 76 12.49 -3.02 -7.23
CA CYS A 76 13.50 -4.07 -7.06
C CYS A 76 14.27 -3.97 -5.73
N ASP A 77 14.08 -2.88 -4.99
CA ASP A 77 14.73 -2.60 -3.73
C ASP A 77 13.76 -2.82 -2.55
N SER A 78 14.19 -3.61 -1.58
CA SER A 78 13.38 -4.04 -0.44
C SER A 78 13.31 -3.02 0.70
N ARG A 79 14.00 -1.87 0.62
CA ARG A 79 14.03 -0.86 1.70
C ARG A 79 12.64 -0.38 2.10
N LEU A 80 11.68 -0.28 1.15
CA LEU A 80 10.30 0.09 1.47
C LEU A 80 9.60 -0.98 2.31
N ILE A 81 9.80 -2.26 2.00
CA ILE A 81 9.21 -3.38 2.76
C ILE A 81 9.78 -3.41 4.19
N ALA A 82 11.07 -3.10 4.34
CA ALA A 82 11.74 -3.07 5.65
C ALA A 82 11.51 -1.76 6.43
N ALA A 83 11.02 -0.70 5.79
CA ALA A 83 10.90 0.63 6.40
C ALA A 83 9.99 0.67 7.64
N PRO A 84 8.80 0.03 7.65
CA PRO A 84 7.94 0.01 8.83
C PRO A 84 8.61 -0.56 10.09
N ALA A 85 9.46 -1.59 9.92
CA ALA A 85 10.17 -2.20 11.05
C ALA A 85 11.29 -1.30 11.61
N LYS A 86 11.78 -0.33 10.83
CA LYS A 86 12.79 0.65 11.27
C LYS A 86 12.17 1.87 11.94
N ALA A 87 10.88 2.10 11.76
CA ALA A 87 10.16 3.17 12.43
C ALA A 87 9.95 2.77 13.90
N ALA A 88 10.71 3.39 14.80
CA ALA A 88 10.51 3.21 16.24
C ALA A 88 9.11 3.70 16.63
N ALA A 89 8.32 2.82 17.24
CA ALA A 89 6.97 3.15 17.68
C ALA A 89 6.98 4.35 18.64
N GLY A 90 6.07 5.30 18.43
CA GLY A 90 5.91 6.47 19.27
C GLY A 90 6.92 7.60 19.05
N LYS A 91 7.95 7.43 18.19
CA LYS A 91 8.94 8.47 17.89
C LYS A 91 8.71 9.12 16.52
N ALA A 92 9.38 10.25 16.30
CA ALA A 92 9.37 10.92 15.01
C ALA A 92 10.02 10.02 13.94
N VAL A 93 9.39 9.93 12.77
CA VAL A 93 9.90 9.15 11.63
C VAL A 93 10.38 10.08 10.54
N PHE A 94 11.66 10.01 10.21
CA PHE A 94 12.24 10.74 9.09
C PHE A 94 12.43 9.80 7.90
N LEU A 95 11.89 10.17 6.74
CA LEU A 95 12.02 9.41 5.51
C LEU A 95 12.73 10.27 4.46
N CYS A 96 13.80 9.76 3.87
CA CYS A 96 14.48 10.41 2.75
C CYS A 96 14.70 9.42 1.61
N CYS A 97 14.91 9.93 0.40
CA CYS A 97 15.34 9.07 -0.70
C CYS A 97 16.86 8.85 -0.66
N GLU A 98 17.35 7.91 -1.47
CA GLU A 98 18.79 7.59 -1.54
C GLU A 98 19.66 8.76 -2.00
N LYS A 99 19.07 9.74 -2.68
CA LYS A 99 19.71 10.99 -3.14
C LYS A 99 19.45 12.16 -2.20
N GLY A 100 18.76 11.93 -1.08
CA GLY A 100 18.44 12.94 -0.08
C GLY A 100 19.65 13.27 0.81
N ILE A 101 19.50 14.35 1.58
CA ILE A 101 20.41 14.70 2.67
C ILE A 101 20.24 13.68 3.78
N ARG A 102 21.35 13.25 4.38
CA ARG A 102 21.39 12.23 5.42
C ARG A 102 22.07 12.80 6.64
N THR A 103 21.40 12.72 7.77
CA THR A 103 21.91 13.13 9.07
C THR A 103 22.17 11.95 10.00
N GLY A 104 21.69 10.76 9.61
CA GLY A 104 21.96 9.47 10.26
C GLY A 104 20.74 8.86 10.94
N GLU A 105 19.62 9.58 11.01
CA GLU A 105 18.39 9.17 11.67
C GLU A 105 17.27 8.79 10.69
N GLU A 106 17.49 9.00 9.38
CA GLU A 106 16.47 8.79 8.36
C GLU A 106 16.34 7.34 7.91
N ILE A 107 15.10 6.91 7.69
CA ILE A 107 14.77 5.72 6.92
C ILE A 107 14.95 6.05 5.45
N ILE A 108 16.00 5.48 4.85
CA ILE A 108 16.35 5.71 3.46
C ILE A 108 15.53 4.78 2.55
N LEU A 109 14.85 5.37 1.57
CA LEU A 109 14.11 4.67 0.51
C LEU A 109 14.77 4.90 -0.86
N PRO A 110 14.49 4.07 -1.89
CA PRO A 110 14.95 4.35 -3.25
C PRO A 110 14.38 5.68 -3.77
N CYS A 111 13.08 5.87 -3.57
CA CYS A 111 12.39 7.12 -3.83
C CYS A 111 11.18 7.25 -2.91
N LEU A 112 10.90 8.47 -2.42
CA LEU A 112 9.70 8.75 -1.64
C LEU A 112 8.42 8.62 -2.48
N GLY A 113 8.52 8.66 -3.81
CA GLY A 113 7.39 8.37 -4.70
C GLY A 113 6.78 6.96 -4.49
N ALA A 114 7.52 6.01 -3.90
CA ALA A 114 7.01 4.68 -3.58
C ALA A 114 5.98 4.64 -2.44
N LEU A 115 5.88 5.71 -1.63
CA LEU A 115 5.01 5.77 -0.45
C LEU A 115 3.54 5.91 -0.83
N SER A 116 2.78 4.81 -0.75
CA SER A 116 1.32 4.85 -0.96
C SER A 116 0.58 5.50 0.21
N GLU A 117 -0.71 5.81 0.01
CA GLU A 117 -1.60 6.27 1.08
C GLU A 117 -1.56 5.35 2.31
N GLU A 118 -1.53 4.03 2.08
CA GLU A 118 -1.45 3.02 3.13
C GLU A 118 -0.14 3.10 3.93
N HIS A 119 0.99 3.39 3.26
CA HIS A 119 2.25 3.61 3.96
C HIS A 119 2.21 4.89 4.79
N LEU A 120 1.71 5.99 4.22
CA LEU A 120 1.64 7.29 4.89
C LEU A 120 0.80 7.23 6.16
N VAL A 121 -0.40 6.65 6.08
CA VAL A 121 -1.28 6.51 7.25
C VAL A 121 -0.70 5.53 8.28
N ALA A 122 -0.11 4.42 7.85
CA ALA A 122 0.51 3.46 8.77
C ALA A 122 1.71 4.08 9.51
N PHE A 123 2.55 4.87 8.83
CA PHE A 123 3.63 5.60 9.50
C PHE A 123 3.07 6.61 10.48
N ALA A 124 2.07 7.41 10.09
CA ALA A 124 1.54 8.45 10.95
C ALA A 124 0.77 7.91 12.17
N VAL A 125 0.12 6.74 12.07
CA VAL A 125 -0.52 6.09 13.23
C VAL A 125 0.52 5.57 14.21
N ARG A 126 1.64 5.04 13.70
CA ARG A 126 2.72 4.49 14.53
C ARG A 126 3.62 5.57 15.12
N ALA A 127 3.79 6.69 14.42
CA ALA A 127 4.70 7.78 14.75
C ALA A 127 3.95 8.89 15.51
N ARG A 128 3.84 8.76 16.83
CA ARG A 128 3.14 9.74 17.69
C ARG A 128 3.75 11.15 17.66
N GLU A 129 5.06 11.27 17.42
CA GLU A 129 5.76 12.56 17.31
C GLU A 129 5.78 13.12 15.86
N GLY A 130 5.17 12.41 14.90
CA GLY A 130 5.04 12.85 13.51
C GLY A 130 5.97 12.16 12.50
N VAL A 131 5.73 12.44 11.22
CA VAL A 131 6.39 11.88 10.05
C VAL A 131 6.92 13.01 9.19
N CYS A 132 8.21 13.02 8.92
CA CYS A 132 8.85 14.00 8.06
C CYS A 132 9.33 13.35 6.76
N LEU A 133 8.86 13.86 5.63
CA LEU A 133 9.29 13.45 4.29
C LEU A 133 10.31 14.46 3.74
N CYS A 134 11.59 14.07 3.73
CA CYS A 134 12.70 14.92 3.34
C CYS A 134 12.88 14.94 1.81
N LEU A 135 12.45 16.04 1.19
CA LEU A 135 12.35 16.27 -0.25
C LEU A 135 13.30 17.36 -0.76
N ALA A 136 14.20 17.88 0.07
CA ALA A 136 15.05 19.02 -0.28
C ALA A 136 15.86 18.85 -1.58
N ARG A 137 16.27 17.62 -1.90
CA ARG A 137 17.02 17.27 -3.12
C ARG A 137 16.15 16.88 -4.32
N CYS A 138 14.82 16.92 -4.18
CA CYS A 138 13.92 16.51 -5.26
C CYS A 138 13.93 17.50 -6.43
N GLY A 139 14.12 18.81 -6.18
CA GLY A 139 14.13 19.85 -7.23
C GLY A 139 15.13 19.56 -8.35
N ASP A 140 16.30 19.01 -8.02
CA ASP A 140 17.38 18.71 -8.97
C ASP A 140 17.39 17.26 -9.47
N CYS A 141 16.36 16.47 -9.12
CA CYS A 141 16.29 15.04 -9.46
C CYS A 141 15.50 14.81 -10.76
N ARG A 142 15.79 13.71 -11.48
CA ARG A 142 14.95 13.20 -12.58
C ARG A 142 13.48 12.95 -12.16
N GLY A 143 13.22 12.82 -10.86
CA GLY A 143 11.89 12.73 -10.26
C GLY A 143 11.44 14.02 -9.58
N SER A 144 11.71 15.19 -10.16
CA SER A 144 11.36 16.50 -9.57
C SER A 144 9.86 16.73 -9.34
N PHE A 145 9.02 15.92 -9.96
CA PHE A 145 7.57 15.86 -9.75
C PHE A 145 7.13 15.06 -8.50
N VAL A 146 8.04 14.36 -7.82
CA VAL A 146 7.71 13.53 -6.64
C VAL A 146 7.08 14.32 -5.49
N PRO A 147 7.54 15.56 -5.15
CA PRO A 147 6.86 16.40 -4.18
C PRO A 147 5.39 16.63 -4.54
N GLU A 148 5.07 16.88 -5.81
CA GLU A 148 3.69 17.08 -6.27
C GLU A 148 2.85 15.79 -6.16
N VAL A 149 3.44 14.64 -6.52
CA VAL A 149 2.82 13.32 -6.34
C VAL A 149 2.44 13.09 -4.88
N LEU A 150 3.35 13.37 -3.94
CA LEU A 150 3.10 13.21 -2.51
C LEU A 150 2.05 14.21 -2.00
N SER A 151 2.11 15.47 -2.42
CA SER A 151 1.09 16.47 -2.09
C SER A 151 -0.31 16.05 -2.52
N ARG A 152 -0.48 15.51 -3.73
CA ARG A 152 -1.79 14.99 -4.18
C ARG A 152 -2.27 13.81 -3.34
N ARG A 153 -1.37 12.91 -2.91
CA ARG A 153 -1.73 11.81 -2.01
C ARG A 153 -2.15 12.31 -0.64
N LEU A 154 -1.44 13.29 -0.08
CA LEU A 154 -1.83 13.92 1.19
C LEU A 154 -3.19 14.63 1.08
N GLN A 155 -3.48 15.27 -0.05
CA GLN A 155 -4.81 15.86 -0.32
C GLN A 155 -5.91 14.79 -0.45
N ALA A 156 -5.63 13.67 -1.12
CA ALA A 156 -6.56 12.55 -1.22
C ALA A 156 -6.85 11.92 0.16
N LEU A 157 -5.81 11.77 0.97
CA LEU A 157 -5.93 11.38 2.38
C LEU A 157 -6.76 12.39 3.17
N ALA A 158 -6.55 13.70 2.99
CA ALA A 158 -7.29 14.75 3.69
C ALA A 158 -8.78 14.70 3.35
N SER A 159 -9.09 14.43 2.08
CA SER A 159 -10.47 14.26 1.63
C SER A 159 -11.13 13.01 2.20
N LYS A 160 -10.35 11.95 2.46
CA LYS A 160 -10.83 10.68 3.01
C LYS A 160 -10.99 10.70 4.53
N LEU A 161 -10.06 11.35 5.25
CA LEU A 161 -9.94 11.29 6.71
C LEU A 161 -10.38 12.57 7.41
N GLY A 162 -10.59 13.67 6.66
CA GLY A 162 -10.80 15.00 7.20
C GLY A 162 -9.47 15.76 7.43
N PRO A 163 -9.50 17.11 7.39
CA PRO A 163 -8.30 17.95 7.48
C PRO A 163 -7.66 17.98 8.88
N GLU A 164 -8.43 17.75 9.94
CA GLU A 164 -7.95 17.77 11.33
C GLU A 164 -7.44 16.41 11.82
N GLY A 165 -7.43 15.41 10.95
CA GLY A 165 -6.96 14.07 11.29
C GLY A 165 -5.43 13.96 11.35
N LEU A 166 -4.97 12.71 11.30
CA LEU A 166 -3.58 12.24 11.34
C LEU A 166 -2.62 12.90 10.32
N LEU A 167 -3.11 13.75 9.42
CA LEU A 167 -2.34 14.42 8.38
C LEU A 167 -1.52 15.59 8.88
N SER A 168 -1.95 16.24 9.96
CA SER A 168 -1.13 17.23 10.64
C SER A 168 0.20 16.64 11.13
N ALA A 169 0.24 15.32 11.36
CA ALA A 169 1.44 14.60 11.72
C ALA A 169 2.43 14.42 10.54
N ILE A 170 2.02 14.61 9.27
CA ILE A 170 2.90 14.39 8.11
C ILE A 170 3.38 15.72 7.53
N LYS A 171 4.69 15.96 7.60
CA LYS A 171 5.34 17.18 7.08
C LYS A 171 6.18 16.89 5.85
N LEU A 172 6.03 17.70 4.80
CA LEU A 172 6.93 17.73 3.66
C LEU A 172 8.05 18.74 3.92
N ILE A 173 9.30 18.29 3.95
CA ILE A 173 10.48 19.16 4.13
C ILE A 173 11.11 19.40 2.76
N THR A 174 10.99 20.60 2.23
CA THR A 174 11.47 20.94 0.87
C THR A 174 12.75 21.77 0.86
N ARG A 175 13.23 22.21 2.03
CA ARG A 175 14.45 23.01 2.19
C ARG A 175 15.52 22.23 2.94
N GLU A 176 16.78 22.42 2.56
CA GLU A 176 17.92 21.71 3.17
C GLU A 176 18.08 22.11 4.65
N GLU A 177 17.97 23.41 4.95
CA GLU A 177 18.06 23.99 6.31
C GLU A 177 17.04 23.37 7.28
N GLU A 178 15.81 23.13 6.81
CA GLU A 178 14.76 22.49 7.61
C GLU A 178 15.06 21.01 7.89
N THR A 179 15.82 20.34 7.01
CA THR A 179 16.21 18.94 7.18
C THR A 179 17.25 18.80 8.29
N GLU A 180 18.27 19.66 8.28
CA GLU A 180 19.32 19.69 9.31
C GLU A 180 18.75 20.11 10.67
N GLN A 181 17.84 21.08 10.68
CA GLN A 181 17.14 21.49 11.90
C GLN A 181 16.28 20.36 12.45
N ALA A 182 15.48 19.68 11.62
CA ALA A 182 14.65 18.58 12.05
C ALA A 182 15.46 17.41 12.65
N ALA A 183 16.61 17.08 12.04
CA ALA A 183 17.55 16.10 12.56
C ALA A 183 18.30 16.54 13.82
N SER A 184 18.64 17.83 13.93
CA SER A 184 19.34 18.35 15.11
C SER A 184 18.46 18.33 16.38
N VAL A 185 17.15 18.40 16.20
CA VAL A 185 16.18 18.49 17.30
C VAL A 185 15.49 17.16 17.58
N SER A 186 15.55 16.17 16.68
CA SER A 186 15.31 14.76 17.05
C SER A 186 16.20 14.33 18.24
N ARG A 187 17.41 14.91 18.36
CA ARG A 187 18.32 14.73 19.53
C ARG A 187 17.98 15.58 20.76
N ARG A 188 17.07 16.54 20.65
CA ARG A 188 16.61 17.41 21.76
C ARG A 188 15.10 17.65 21.62
N SER A 189 14.30 16.63 21.95
CA SER A 189 12.85 16.68 22.22
C SER A 189 12.13 17.90 21.63
N PHE A 190 11.65 17.81 20.38
CA PHE A 190 10.96 18.92 19.73
C PHE A 190 9.63 19.23 20.44
N PHE A 191 9.58 20.43 21.03
CA PHE A 191 8.59 20.93 21.98
C PHE A 191 7.25 21.39 21.37
N ARG A 192 6.17 21.19 22.15
CA ARG A 192 5.05 22.12 22.44
C ARG A 192 4.43 22.86 21.24
N ALA A 193 3.58 22.18 20.48
CA ALA A 193 2.46 22.84 19.76
C ALA A 193 1.31 21.89 19.34
N PHE A 194 1.26 20.65 19.84
CA PHE A 194 0.27 19.65 19.34
C PHE A 194 -0.38 18.80 20.43
N TRP A 195 -0.35 19.28 21.68
CA TRP A 195 -0.97 18.60 22.81
C TRP A 195 -2.42 19.08 22.97
N ASP A 196 -3.33 18.43 22.25
CA ASP A 196 -4.69 18.15 22.69
C ASP A 196 -5.16 16.84 22.07
N LEU A 197 -4.62 15.73 22.59
CA LEU A 197 -5.40 14.56 23.04
C LEU A 197 -4.43 13.56 23.67
N SER A 198 -4.59 13.35 24.98
CA SER A 198 -3.98 12.24 25.70
C SER A 198 -4.68 10.94 25.32
N ILE A 199 -3.94 9.83 25.21
CA ILE A 199 -4.18 8.57 25.95
C ILE A 199 -3.02 7.58 25.73
N HIS A 200 -2.98 6.58 26.62
CA HIS A 200 -1.85 5.97 27.29
C HIS A 200 -0.90 5.06 26.47
N ALA A 201 0.17 4.70 27.17
CA ALA A 201 1.23 3.79 26.77
C ALA A 201 0.85 2.32 27.01
N ALA A 202 1.36 1.42 26.16
CA ALA A 202 1.64 0.03 26.52
C ALA A 202 2.81 -0.50 25.69
N THR A 203 3.70 -1.22 26.38
CA THR A 203 4.98 -1.81 26.00
C THR A 203 4.85 -3.23 25.42
N GLU A 204 5.80 -3.58 24.52
CA GLU A 204 6.39 -4.90 24.17
C GLU A 204 5.44 -6.11 23.92
N THR A 205 5.54 -6.94 22.86
CA THR A 205 6.67 -7.81 22.50
C THR A 205 6.40 -8.59 21.19
N ILE A 206 7.49 -8.97 20.51
CA ILE A 206 7.78 -10.22 19.77
C ILE A 206 7.07 -10.54 18.43
N THR A 207 7.91 -10.45 17.39
CA THR A 207 8.13 -11.41 16.28
C THR A 207 7.30 -12.70 16.29
N THR A 208 6.46 -12.86 15.27
CA THR A 208 6.28 -14.16 14.63
C THR A 208 6.53 -14.04 13.13
N LEU A 209 7.57 -14.77 12.73
CA LEU A 209 7.98 -14.99 11.35
C LEU A 209 6.84 -15.63 10.57
N GLN A 210 6.69 -15.17 9.33
CA GLN A 210 5.77 -15.68 8.33
C GLN A 210 5.98 -17.19 8.13
N SER A 211 4.91 -17.97 8.27
CA SER A 211 4.86 -19.31 7.70
C SER A 211 4.47 -19.19 6.22
N GLU A 212 5.27 -19.78 5.34
CA GLU A 212 4.90 -19.93 3.94
C GLU A 212 3.77 -20.96 3.80
N PRO A 213 2.75 -20.71 2.93
CA PRO A 213 1.65 -21.63 2.74
C PRO A 213 2.08 -22.91 1.98
N ASP A 214 1.45 -24.02 2.37
CA ASP A 214 1.59 -25.39 1.85
C ASP A 214 1.45 -25.46 0.30
N PRO A 215 2.36 -26.14 -0.43
CA PRO A 215 2.38 -26.16 -1.90
C PRO A 215 1.20 -26.87 -2.61
N LYS A 216 0.21 -27.40 -1.89
CA LYS A 216 -0.84 -28.27 -2.47
C LYS A 216 -2.18 -27.61 -2.78
N GLU A 217 -2.31 -26.29 -2.75
CA GLU A 217 -3.51 -25.60 -3.24
C GLU A 217 -3.45 -25.31 -4.75
N LYS A 218 -4.42 -25.86 -5.50
CA LYS A 218 -4.59 -25.70 -6.96
C LYS A 218 -4.91 -24.25 -7.43
N HIS A 219 -4.62 -23.23 -6.62
CA HIS A 219 -4.83 -21.80 -6.89
C HIS A 219 -3.55 -20.95 -6.66
N ALA A 220 -2.37 -21.54 -6.85
CA ALA A 220 -1.01 -21.14 -6.46
C ALA A 220 -0.48 -19.69 -6.73
N HIS A 221 -1.29 -18.70 -7.09
CA HIS A 221 -0.79 -17.37 -7.49
C HIS A 221 -1.56 -16.17 -6.90
N LYS A 222 -2.26 -16.33 -5.78
CA LYS A 222 -2.86 -15.21 -5.04
C LYS A 222 -1.75 -14.47 -4.26
N HIS A 223 -1.74 -13.14 -4.30
CA HIS A 223 -0.74 -12.32 -3.61
C HIS A 223 -1.41 -11.30 -2.69
N GLN A 224 -1.17 -11.40 -1.39
CA GLN A 224 -1.58 -10.36 -0.46
C GLN A 224 -0.60 -9.17 -0.57
N PRO A 225 -1.08 -7.97 -0.95
CA PRO A 225 -0.22 -6.80 -1.02
C PRO A 225 0.46 -6.50 0.32
N ALA A 226 1.77 -6.24 0.31
CA ALA A 226 2.54 -5.92 1.50
C ALA A 226 1.98 -4.69 2.23
N ARG A 227 1.47 -3.70 1.48
CA ARG A 227 0.83 -2.50 2.05
C ARG A 227 -0.44 -2.79 2.86
N LEU A 228 -1.18 -3.86 2.54
CA LEU A 228 -2.34 -4.26 3.35
C LEU A 228 -1.91 -4.98 4.64
N VAL A 229 -0.83 -5.76 4.58
CA VAL A 229 -0.23 -6.37 5.77
C VAL A 229 0.23 -5.28 6.73
N LEU A 230 0.88 -4.23 6.21
CA LEU A 230 1.29 -3.06 6.98
C LEU A 230 0.10 -2.37 7.67
N LEU A 231 -1.01 -2.14 6.96
CA LEU A 231 -2.21 -1.55 7.58
C LEU A 231 -2.77 -2.42 8.70
N ARG A 232 -2.82 -3.75 8.50
CA ARG A 232 -3.30 -4.67 9.53
C ARG A 232 -2.39 -4.67 10.76
N GLN A 233 -1.09 -4.60 10.57
CA GLN A 233 -0.13 -4.45 11.67
C GLN A 233 -0.32 -3.12 12.41
N ALA A 234 -0.48 -2.01 11.68
CA ALA A 234 -0.76 -0.72 12.29
C ALA A 234 -2.08 -0.72 13.10
N LEU A 235 -3.10 -1.44 12.62
CA LEU A 235 -4.39 -1.60 13.31
C LEU A 235 -4.25 -2.41 14.61
N ALA A 236 -3.47 -3.49 14.58
CA ALA A 236 -3.19 -4.30 15.76
C ALA A 236 -2.37 -3.53 16.82
N ASP A 237 -1.44 -2.70 16.37
CA ASP A 237 -0.51 -1.98 17.24
C ASP A 237 -1.11 -0.70 17.84
N SER A 238 -2.14 -0.10 17.22
CA SER A 238 -2.57 1.24 17.61
C SER A 238 -3.24 1.28 18.98
N GLY A 239 -4.00 0.25 19.37
CA GLY A 239 -4.74 0.17 20.65
C GLY A 239 -5.77 1.29 20.91
N GLU A 240 -5.74 2.36 20.10
CA GLU A 240 -6.53 3.58 20.18
C GLU A 240 -7.68 3.54 19.18
N GLU A 241 -8.88 3.84 19.65
CA GLU A 241 -10.10 3.83 18.83
C GLU A 241 -10.03 4.80 17.64
N ALA A 242 -9.46 5.99 17.83
CA ALA A 242 -9.30 6.99 16.78
C ALA A 242 -8.38 6.51 15.63
N ALA A 243 -7.30 5.80 15.97
CA ALA A 243 -6.41 5.20 15.00
C ALA A 243 -7.09 4.04 14.24
N SER A 244 -7.85 3.21 14.96
CA SER A 244 -8.65 2.13 14.35
C SER A 244 -9.70 2.68 13.38
N LEU A 245 -10.39 3.76 13.74
CA LEU A 245 -11.37 4.43 12.87
C LEU A 245 -10.69 5.02 11.62
N THR A 246 -9.49 5.57 11.77
CA THR A 246 -8.70 6.09 10.66
C THR A 246 -8.29 4.97 9.69
N LEU A 247 -7.77 3.87 10.24
CA LEU A 247 -7.32 2.72 9.44
C LEU A 247 -8.48 1.98 8.80
N SER A 248 -9.67 1.97 9.42
CA SER A 248 -10.85 1.30 8.89
C SER A 248 -11.29 1.84 7.52
N GLN A 249 -11.00 3.12 7.23
CA GLN A 249 -11.26 3.77 5.93
C GLN A 249 -10.42 3.20 4.77
N PHE A 250 -9.37 2.42 5.06
CA PHE A 250 -8.51 1.79 4.05
C PHE A 250 -8.86 0.32 3.77
N PHE A 251 -9.76 -0.25 4.55
CA PHE A 251 -10.35 -1.56 4.27
C PHE A 251 -11.63 -1.39 3.45
N PHE A 252 -12.21 -2.51 3.03
CA PHE A 252 -13.37 -2.54 2.16
C PHE A 252 -14.44 -3.46 2.69
N THR A 253 -15.69 -3.06 2.47
CA THR A 253 -16.87 -3.88 2.69
C THR A 253 -17.38 -4.37 1.34
N LEU A 254 -17.57 -5.69 1.22
CA LEU A 254 -18.10 -6.31 0.00
C LEU A 254 -19.47 -6.91 0.34
N THR A 255 -20.50 -6.58 -0.45
CA THR A 255 -21.83 -7.16 -0.30
C THR A 255 -22.24 -7.92 -1.55
N VAL A 256 -23.11 -8.92 -1.37
CA VAL A 256 -23.63 -9.77 -2.45
C VAL A 256 -25.16 -9.70 -2.43
N ASN A 257 -25.78 -9.50 -3.59
CA ASN A 257 -27.25 -9.53 -3.72
C ASN A 257 -27.74 -10.87 -4.29
N THR A 258 -29.06 -10.99 -4.42
CA THR A 258 -29.76 -12.21 -4.85
C THR A 258 -29.52 -12.62 -6.30
N GLU A 259 -28.93 -11.76 -7.15
CA GLU A 259 -28.61 -12.10 -8.54
C GLU A 259 -27.40 -13.04 -8.66
N CYS A 260 -26.68 -13.26 -7.55
CA CYS A 260 -25.54 -14.16 -7.51
C CYS A 260 -25.97 -15.61 -7.75
N ASN A 261 -25.37 -16.25 -8.75
CA ASN A 261 -25.65 -17.64 -9.11
C ASN A 261 -24.53 -18.61 -8.70
N PHE A 262 -23.63 -18.21 -7.80
CA PHE A 262 -22.50 -19.04 -7.34
C PHE A 262 -21.59 -19.60 -8.45
N CYS A 263 -21.42 -18.91 -9.58
CA CYS A 263 -20.50 -19.34 -10.64
C CYS A 263 -19.01 -19.36 -10.21
N GLY A 264 -18.68 -18.70 -9.10
CA GLY A 264 -17.34 -18.71 -8.50
C GLY A 264 -16.26 -17.87 -9.20
N GLY A 265 -16.61 -17.19 -10.29
CA GLY A 265 -15.68 -16.37 -11.07
C GLY A 265 -14.99 -15.24 -10.28
N CYS A 266 -15.71 -14.62 -9.34
CA CYS A 266 -15.16 -13.55 -8.51
C CYS A 266 -13.99 -14.02 -7.62
N ALA A 267 -14.13 -15.19 -6.98
CA ALA A 267 -13.06 -15.82 -6.20
C ALA A 267 -11.88 -16.24 -7.08
N GLY A 268 -12.15 -16.79 -8.27
CA GLY A 268 -11.11 -17.14 -9.25
C GLY A 268 -10.30 -15.92 -9.71
N MET A 269 -10.97 -14.80 -10.01
CA MET A 269 -10.33 -13.61 -10.55
C MET A 269 -9.62 -12.75 -9.52
N CYS A 270 -10.08 -12.74 -8.26
CA CYS A 270 -9.49 -11.97 -7.17
C CYS A 270 -7.96 -12.20 -7.08
N PRO A 271 -7.10 -11.20 -7.34
CA PRO A 271 -5.65 -11.39 -7.36
C PRO A 271 -5.07 -11.60 -5.95
N THR A 272 -5.74 -11.11 -4.92
CA THR A 272 -5.24 -11.14 -3.54
C THR A 272 -5.69 -12.36 -2.75
N GLY A 273 -6.70 -13.07 -3.26
CA GLY A 273 -7.33 -14.19 -2.55
C GLY A 273 -8.32 -13.73 -1.47
N ALA A 274 -8.75 -12.47 -1.50
CA ALA A 274 -9.78 -11.95 -0.59
C ALA A 274 -11.16 -12.62 -0.74
N LEU A 275 -11.45 -13.24 -1.89
CA LEU A 275 -12.67 -14.01 -2.11
C LEU A 275 -12.33 -15.49 -2.26
N LYS A 276 -13.06 -16.34 -1.55
CA LYS A 276 -12.93 -17.80 -1.60
C LYS A 276 -14.30 -18.44 -1.69
N ASN A 277 -14.45 -19.47 -2.53
CA ASN A 277 -15.61 -20.34 -2.48
C ASN A 277 -15.24 -21.59 -1.69
N THR A 278 -16.05 -21.95 -0.71
CA THR A 278 -15.93 -23.20 0.03
C THR A 278 -17.16 -24.07 -0.23
N ARG A 279 -16.97 -25.39 -0.14
CA ARG A 279 -18.05 -26.37 -0.25
C ARG A 279 -17.90 -27.37 0.90
N GLU A 280 -18.93 -27.49 1.72
CA GLU A 280 -19.05 -28.48 2.80
C GLU A 280 -20.30 -29.32 2.53
N GLY A 281 -20.13 -30.53 1.99
CA GLY A 281 -21.25 -31.33 1.49
C GLY A 281 -22.01 -30.61 0.37
N GLU A 282 -23.31 -30.38 0.58
CA GLU A 282 -24.15 -29.62 -0.36
C GLU A 282 -24.18 -28.12 -0.10
N LEU A 283 -23.57 -27.64 0.98
CA LEU A 283 -23.52 -26.22 1.28
C LEU A 283 -22.34 -25.55 0.55
N LYS A 284 -22.65 -24.59 -0.33
CA LYS A 284 -21.67 -23.68 -0.93
C LYS A 284 -21.66 -22.37 -0.17
N ARG A 285 -20.48 -21.86 0.18
CA ARG A 285 -20.32 -20.52 0.79
C ARG A 285 -19.36 -19.67 -0.03
N LEU A 286 -19.67 -18.39 -0.17
CA LEU A 286 -18.75 -17.37 -0.66
C LEU A 286 -18.22 -16.59 0.55
N GLN A 287 -16.92 -16.73 0.81
CA GLN A 287 -16.24 -16.08 1.92
C GLN A 287 -15.43 -14.87 1.46
N PHE A 288 -15.38 -13.85 2.32
CA PHE A 288 -14.61 -12.63 2.10
C PHE A 288 -13.65 -12.35 3.26
N ASP A 289 -12.37 -12.30 2.95
CA ASP A 289 -11.29 -11.85 3.82
C ASP A 289 -10.98 -10.39 3.47
N TRP A 290 -11.50 -9.49 4.30
CA TRP A 290 -11.39 -8.05 4.08
C TRP A 290 -9.94 -7.55 4.23
N ALA A 291 -9.12 -8.20 5.06
CA ALA A 291 -7.72 -7.83 5.29
C ALA A 291 -6.84 -8.11 4.07
N ARG A 292 -7.30 -8.98 3.16
CA ARG A 292 -6.67 -9.23 1.86
C ARG A 292 -7.26 -8.39 0.74
N CYS A 293 -8.37 -7.69 0.94
CA CYS A 293 -9.02 -6.94 -0.12
C CYS A 293 -8.30 -5.63 -0.41
N SER A 294 -7.81 -5.45 -1.63
CA SER A 294 -7.09 -4.23 -2.02
C SER A 294 -7.94 -3.15 -2.66
N GLY A 295 -9.27 -3.34 -2.72
CA GLY A 295 -10.13 -2.39 -3.41
C GLY A 295 -9.96 -2.36 -4.93
N CYS A 296 -9.43 -3.44 -5.53
CA CYS A 296 -9.09 -3.46 -6.95
C CYS A 296 -10.29 -3.46 -7.90
N GLY A 297 -11.48 -3.84 -7.42
CA GLY A 297 -12.72 -3.85 -8.20
C GLY A 297 -12.85 -4.96 -9.25
N LEU A 298 -11.83 -5.79 -9.46
CA LEU A 298 -11.83 -6.80 -10.52
C LEU A 298 -12.99 -7.82 -10.40
N CYS A 299 -13.43 -8.13 -9.18
CA CYS A 299 -14.59 -8.97 -8.96
C CYS A 299 -15.90 -8.35 -9.49
N LEU A 300 -16.05 -7.03 -9.43
CA LEU A 300 -17.22 -6.29 -9.92
C LEU A 300 -17.24 -6.26 -11.45
N GLU A 301 -16.08 -6.02 -12.06
CA GLU A 301 -15.91 -6.01 -13.51
C GLU A 301 -16.23 -7.37 -14.12
N PHE A 302 -15.73 -8.45 -13.49
CA PHE A 302 -15.89 -9.80 -13.98
C PHE A 302 -17.27 -10.41 -13.71
N CYS A 303 -17.99 -9.96 -12.67
CA CYS A 303 -19.30 -10.48 -12.33
C CYS A 303 -20.33 -10.15 -13.42
N ARG A 304 -20.69 -11.15 -14.24
CA ARG A 304 -21.72 -10.99 -15.29
C ARG A 304 -23.10 -10.67 -14.74
N LYS A 305 -23.39 -11.14 -13.52
CA LYS A 305 -24.66 -10.88 -12.82
C LYS A 305 -24.70 -9.54 -12.11
N LYS A 306 -23.58 -8.81 -12.02
CA LYS A 306 -23.47 -7.54 -11.28
C LYS A 306 -24.00 -7.66 -9.84
N ALA A 307 -23.77 -8.82 -9.23
CA ALA A 307 -24.30 -9.15 -7.92
C ALA A 307 -23.44 -8.65 -6.76
N LEU A 308 -22.32 -7.98 -7.04
CA LEU A 308 -21.32 -7.57 -6.04
C LEU A 308 -21.29 -6.05 -5.94
N THR A 309 -21.18 -5.53 -4.72
CA THR A 309 -20.92 -4.11 -4.45
C THR A 309 -19.76 -3.99 -3.48
N LEU A 310 -18.77 -3.15 -3.80
CA LEU A 310 -17.59 -2.91 -2.96
C LEU A 310 -17.55 -1.45 -2.55
N VAL A 311 -17.49 -1.20 -1.24
CA VAL A 311 -17.46 0.14 -0.64
C VAL A 311 -16.20 0.27 0.21
N ALA A 312 -15.56 1.44 0.19
CA ALA A 312 -14.44 1.75 1.07
C ALA A 312 -14.95 2.02 2.50
N GLY A 313 -14.17 1.63 3.49
CA GLY A 313 -14.57 1.70 4.90
C GLY A 313 -15.16 0.39 5.41
N ARG A 314 -14.94 0.15 6.69
CA ARG A 314 -15.47 -0.99 7.45
C ARG A 314 -15.80 -0.53 8.88
N SER A 315 -16.84 -1.10 9.48
CA SER A 315 -17.19 -0.81 10.87
C SER A 315 -16.17 -1.43 11.82
N LEU A 316 -16.00 -0.86 13.02
CA LEU A 316 -15.01 -1.35 13.98
C LEU A 316 -15.35 -2.77 14.46
N GLU A 317 -16.63 -3.07 14.68
CA GLU A 317 -17.11 -4.40 15.08
C GLU A 317 -16.76 -5.45 14.02
N SER A 318 -16.80 -5.05 12.75
CA SER A 318 -16.50 -5.92 11.63
C SER A 318 -15.00 -6.19 11.44
N LEU A 319 -14.11 -5.48 12.15
CA LEU A 319 -12.66 -5.71 12.12
C LEU A 319 -12.23 -6.89 13.00
N GLU A 320 -13.08 -7.36 13.93
CA GLU A 320 -12.77 -8.49 14.81
C GLU A 320 -12.78 -9.84 14.07
N LEU A 321 -13.59 -9.94 13.01
CA LEU A 321 -13.74 -11.17 12.23
C LEU A 321 -12.70 -11.22 11.11
N GLU A 322 -11.81 -12.21 11.08
CA GLU A 322 -10.81 -12.31 10.00
C GLU A 322 -11.42 -12.53 8.60
N SER A 323 -12.59 -13.16 8.55
CA SER A 323 -13.34 -13.37 7.32
C SER A 323 -14.84 -13.51 7.61
N GLU A 324 -15.67 -13.20 6.61
CA GLU A 324 -17.12 -13.27 6.70
C GLU A 324 -17.74 -14.07 5.56
N VAL A 325 -18.86 -14.76 5.83
CA VAL A 325 -19.64 -15.45 4.81
C VAL A 325 -20.58 -14.43 4.17
N LEU A 326 -20.38 -14.13 2.89
CA LEU A 326 -21.18 -13.17 2.16
C LEU A 326 -22.48 -13.75 1.60
N LEU A 327 -22.45 -15.03 1.25
CA LEU A 327 -23.60 -15.74 0.69
C LEU A 327 -23.42 -17.24 0.91
N GLU A 328 -24.51 -17.93 1.20
CA GLU A 328 -24.57 -19.38 1.26
C GLU A 328 -25.73 -19.91 0.40
N MET A 329 -25.54 -21.10 -0.18
CA MET A 329 -26.55 -21.77 -0.98
C MET A 329 -26.43 -23.28 -0.83
N ASN A 330 -27.56 -23.93 -0.57
CA ASN A 330 -27.65 -25.37 -0.52
C ASN A 330 -27.86 -25.93 -1.94
N VAL A 331 -27.05 -26.88 -2.34
CA VAL A 331 -27.09 -27.54 -3.65
C VAL A 331 -27.79 -28.87 -3.47
N ALA A 332 -29.11 -28.83 -3.25
CA ALA A 332 -29.94 -30.03 -3.24
C ALA A 332 -30.03 -30.65 -4.65
#